data_AF-A0A1W9RX35-F1
#
_entry.id   AF-A0A1W9RX35-F1
#
_cell.length_a   1.000
_cell.length_b   1.000
_cell.length_c   1.000
_cell.angle_alpha   90.00
_cell.angle_beta   90.00
_cell.angle_gamma   90.00
#
_symmetry.space_group_name_H-M   'P 1'
#
loop_
_entity.id
_entity.type
_entity.pdbx_description
1 polymer ?
#
loop_
_entity_poly.entity_id
_entity_poly.type
_entity_poly.pdbx_seq_one_letter_code
_entity_poly.pdbx_strand_id
1 'polypeptide(L)'
;TTSSIPTKNSTKALLLSLALPGAGQLYNGEYIKAGAFVTAVSAFAYETFYENNQASKLLDKRELYSEGSSEYLKLKEQFDNHIYKRNQYVWLWVGATLWAGLDAYIEAELFNFDAHLEMKESGLTLYLSFPLTGKYTSPGAR
;
A
#
# COMPACT_ATOMS: atom_id res chain seq x y z
N THR A 1 -0.23 5.39 -42.84
CA THR A 1 0.42 4.47 -41.88
C THR A 1 -0.32 4.58 -40.57
N THR A 2 -1.12 3.56 -40.25
CA THR A 2 -1.96 3.49 -39.04
C THR A 2 -1.07 3.27 -37.82
N SER A 3 -0.82 4.33 -37.05
CA SER A 3 -0.12 4.22 -35.76
C SER A 3 -1.06 3.53 -34.77
N SER A 4 -0.80 2.26 -34.47
CA SER A 4 -1.55 1.52 -33.45
C SER A 4 -1.18 2.08 -32.08
N ILE A 5 -2.07 2.90 -31.50
CA ILE A 5 -1.94 3.34 -30.11
C ILE A 5 -2.01 2.08 -29.23
N PRO A 6 -0.96 1.74 -28.46
CA PRO A 6 -0.99 0.56 -27.61
C PRO A 6 -2.03 0.77 -26.52
N THR A 7 -3.17 0.08 -26.64
CA THR A 7 -4.23 0.06 -25.63
C THR A 7 -3.78 -0.83 -24.47
N LYS A 8 -3.06 -0.25 -23.51
CA LYS A 8 -2.64 -0.94 -22.29
C LYS A 8 -3.87 -1.16 -21.40
N ASN A 9 -4.37 -2.40 -21.37
CA ASN A 9 -5.52 -2.78 -20.55
C ASN A 9 -5.10 -2.87 -19.07
N SER A 10 -5.22 -1.74 -18.38
CA SER A 10 -4.82 -1.48 -16.99
C SER A 10 -5.53 -2.37 -15.95
N THR A 11 -6.75 -2.85 -16.25
CA THR A 11 -7.57 -3.63 -15.31
C THR A 11 -6.99 -5.03 -15.05
N LYS A 12 -6.39 -5.67 -16.06
CA LYS A 12 -5.71 -6.98 -15.87
C LYS A 12 -4.41 -6.85 -15.09
N ALA A 13 -3.71 -5.73 -15.25
CA ALA A 13 -2.51 -5.44 -14.48
C ALA A 13 -2.83 -5.18 -13.01
N LEU A 14 -3.88 -4.40 -12.73
CA LEU A 14 -4.36 -4.11 -11.39
C LEU A 14 -4.79 -5.39 -10.64
N LEU A 15 -5.56 -6.27 -11.31
CA LEU A 15 -5.95 -7.57 -10.74
C LEU A 15 -4.75 -8.50 -10.51
N LEU A 16 -3.75 -8.48 -11.39
CA LEU A 16 -2.52 -9.26 -11.22
C LEU A 16 -1.61 -8.69 -10.11
N SER A 17 -1.71 -7.39 -9.85
CA SER A 17 -0.99 -6.66 -8.76
C SER A 17 -1.53 -6.95 -7.38
N LEU A 18 -2.84 -7.19 -7.29
CA LEU A 18 -3.51 -7.59 -6.06
C LEU A 18 -3.22 -9.06 -5.69
N ALA A 19 -2.95 -9.91 -6.69
CA ALA A 19 -2.63 -11.31 -6.47
C ALA A 19 -1.16 -11.55 -6.02
N LEU A 20 -0.25 -10.64 -6.37
CA LEU A 20 1.17 -10.68 -5.99
C LEU A 20 1.61 -9.28 -5.54
N PRO A 21 1.85 -9.05 -4.23
CA PRO A 21 2.28 -7.74 -3.74
C PRO A 21 3.54 -7.28 -4.48
N GLY A 22 3.43 -6.17 -5.21
CA GLY A 22 4.52 -5.56 -6.00
C GLY A 22 4.44 -5.73 -7.53
N ALA A 23 3.58 -6.62 -8.07
CA ALA A 23 3.51 -6.85 -9.53
C ALA A 23 2.95 -5.65 -10.33
N GLY A 24 2.22 -4.73 -9.69
CA GLY A 24 1.64 -3.55 -10.35
C GLY A 24 2.61 -2.44 -10.67
N GLN A 25 3.58 -2.23 -9.78
CA GLN A 25 4.59 -1.20 -9.98
C GLN A 25 5.54 -1.57 -11.12
N LEU A 26 5.82 -2.88 -11.32
CA LEU A 26 6.55 -3.39 -12.49
C LEU A 26 5.77 -3.19 -13.80
N TYR A 27 4.45 -3.38 -13.80
CA TYR A 27 3.64 -3.22 -15.01
C TYR A 27 3.48 -1.75 -15.43
N ASN A 28 3.49 -0.81 -14.48
CA ASN A 28 3.45 0.63 -14.78
C ASN A 28 4.80 1.24 -15.22
N GLY A 29 5.88 0.46 -15.25
CA GLY A 29 7.21 0.95 -15.64
C GLY A 29 7.91 1.77 -14.54
N GLU A 30 7.35 1.78 -13.33
CA GLU A 30 7.88 2.52 -12.18
C GLU A 30 8.82 1.64 -11.35
N TYR A 31 9.91 1.20 -11.98
CA TYR A 31 10.88 0.26 -11.40
C TYR A 31 11.50 0.75 -10.08
N ILE A 32 11.64 2.06 -9.91
CA ILE A 32 12.19 2.64 -8.68
C ILE A 32 11.24 2.45 -7.51
N LYS A 33 9.94 2.69 -7.68
CA LYS A 33 8.93 2.45 -6.62
C LYS A 33 8.85 0.96 -6.30
N ALA A 34 8.84 0.11 -7.34
CA ALA A 34 8.85 -1.35 -7.19
C ALA A 34 10.06 -1.83 -6.37
N GLY A 35 11.26 -1.34 -6.72
CA GLY A 35 12.49 -1.66 -6.02
C GLY A 35 12.48 -1.20 -4.56
N ALA A 36 12.02 0.02 -4.29
CA ALA A 36 11.90 0.54 -2.93
C ALA A 36 10.91 -0.28 -2.09
N PHE A 37 9.74 -0.61 -2.66
CA PHE A 37 8.72 -1.43 -1.99
C PHE A 37 9.24 -2.82 -1.65
N VAL A 38 9.81 -3.54 -2.63
CA VAL A 38 10.37 -4.89 -2.42
C VAL A 38 11.49 -4.86 -1.38
N THR A 39 12.34 -3.84 -1.42
CA THR A 39 13.42 -3.68 -0.43
C THR A 39 12.87 -3.52 0.98
N ALA A 40 11.90 -2.61 1.16
CA ALA A 40 11.29 -2.35 2.47
C ALA A 40 10.56 -3.59 3.01
N VAL A 41 9.73 -4.24 2.18
CA VAL A 41 9.01 -5.46 2.55
C VAL A 41 9.96 -6.59 2.90
N SER A 42 11.02 -6.80 2.12
CA SER A 42 12.01 -7.84 2.39
C SER A 42 12.73 -7.60 3.71
N ALA A 43 13.06 -6.34 4.03
CA ALA A 43 13.66 -5.97 5.31
C ALA A 43 12.72 -6.27 6.48
N PHE A 44 11.45 -5.87 6.40
CA PHE A 44 10.47 -6.16 7.47
C PHE A 44 10.21 -7.65 7.64
N ALA A 45 10.16 -8.41 6.55
CA ALA A 45 10.04 -9.86 6.60
C ALA A 45 11.26 -10.49 7.28
N TYR A 46 12.47 -10.08 6.90
CA TYR A 46 13.71 -10.55 7.52
C TYR A 46 13.72 -10.29 9.03
N GLU A 47 13.42 -9.07 9.46
CA GLU A 47 13.37 -8.71 10.88
C GLU A 47 12.29 -9.51 11.64
N THR A 48 11.13 -9.73 11.02
CA THR A 48 10.08 -10.59 11.58
C THR A 48 10.59 -12.01 11.85
N PHE A 49 11.28 -12.63 10.89
CA PHE A 49 11.84 -13.97 11.07
C PHE A 49 12.98 -13.99 12.10
N TYR A 50 13.84 -12.97 12.10
CA TYR A 50 14.91 -12.84 13.06
C TYR A 50 14.38 -12.74 14.50
N GLU A 51 13.46 -11.80 14.76
CA GLU A 51 12.85 -11.60 16.06
C GLU A 51 12.05 -12.83 16.52
N ASN A 52 11.33 -13.48 15.59
CA ASN A 52 10.61 -14.72 15.91
C ASN A 52 11.55 -15.86 16.29
N ASN A 53 12.66 -16.04 15.59
CA ASN A 53 13.67 -17.06 15.91
C ASN A 53 14.34 -16.80 17.26
N GLN A 54 14.62 -15.54 17.58
CA GLN A 54 15.18 -15.16 18.88
C GLN A 54 14.17 -15.40 20.02
N ALA A 55 12.90 -15.09 19.80
CA ALA A 55 11.83 -15.41 20.73
C ALA A 55 11.74 -16.93 20.98
N SER A 56 11.78 -17.78 19.93
CA SER A 56 11.76 -19.24 20.09
C SER A 56 12.92 -19.76 20.94
N LYS A 57 14.15 -19.27 20.73
CA LYS A 57 15.31 -19.68 21.55
C LYS A 57 15.16 -19.30 23.03
N LEU A 58 14.48 -18.19 23.32
CA LEU A 58 14.23 -17.74 24.69
C LEU A 58 13.13 -18.56 25.36
N LEU A 59 12.12 -18.98 24.59
CA LEU A 59 11.10 -19.95 25.05
C LEU A 59 11.76 -21.24 25.54
N ASP A 60 12.60 -21.85 24.70
CA ASP A 60 13.28 -23.10 25.04
C ASP A 60 14.16 -22.95 26.30
N LYS A 61 14.88 -21.83 26.42
CA LYS A 61 15.70 -21.54 27.60
C LYS A 61 14.87 -21.32 28.86
N ARG A 62 13.70 -20.69 28.73
CA ARG A 62 12.80 -20.38 29.86
C ARG A 62 12.26 -21.65 30.50
N GLU A 63 12.02 -22.70 29.72
CA GLU A 63 11.54 -24.00 30.21
C GLU A 63 12.53 -24.72 31.13
N LEU A 64 13.81 -24.34 31.12
CA LEU A 64 14.85 -24.88 32.00
C LEU A 64 14.79 -24.34 33.43
N TYR A 65 13.98 -23.30 33.68
CA TYR A 65 13.88 -22.63 34.98
C TYR A 65 12.49 -22.80 35.58
N SER A 66 12.43 -22.91 36.91
CA SER A 66 11.16 -22.97 37.63
C SER A 66 10.36 -21.69 37.43
N GLU A 67 9.05 -21.86 37.21
CA GLU A 67 8.13 -20.74 37.04
C GLU A 67 8.20 -19.80 38.26
N GLY A 68 8.34 -18.51 38.00
CA GLY A 68 8.46 -17.47 39.04
C GLY A 68 9.87 -17.24 39.60
N SER A 69 10.90 -17.99 39.15
CA SER A 69 12.29 -17.65 39.48
C SER A 69 12.71 -16.31 38.85
N SER A 70 13.76 -15.68 39.41
CA SER A 70 14.27 -14.41 38.85
C SER A 70 14.72 -14.57 37.39
N GLU A 71 15.35 -15.69 37.07
CA GLU A 71 15.82 -16.07 35.75
C GLU A 71 14.66 -16.32 34.78
N TYR A 72 13.61 -17.01 35.24
CA TYR A 72 12.38 -17.23 34.46
C TYR A 72 11.73 -15.91 34.06
N LEU A 73 11.59 -14.98 35.01
CA LEU A 73 10.98 -13.67 34.77
C LEU A 73 11.80 -12.83 33.78
N LYS A 74 13.13 -12.83 33.90
CA LYS A 74 14.03 -12.14 32.95
C LYS A 74 13.93 -12.71 31.54
N LEU A 75 13.90 -14.04 31.39
CA LEU A 75 13.76 -14.68 30.08
C LEU A 75 12.37 -14.44 29.48
N LYS A 76 11.32 -14.44 30.31
CA LYS A 76 9.96 -14.09 29.89
C LYS A 76 9.89 -12.65 29.39
N GLU A 77 10.49 -11.69 30.09
CA GLU A 77 10.52 -10.29 29.66
C GLU A 77 11.25 -10.13 28.33
N GLN A 78 12.41 -10.78 28.16
CA GLN A 78 13.14 -10.76 26.88
C GLN A 78 12.30 -11.37 25.75
N PHE A 79 11.64 -12.51 26.02
CA PHE A 79 10.74 -13.14 25.07
C PHE A 79 9.61 -12.19 24.65
N ASP A 80 8.92 -11.58 25.62
CA ASP A 80 7.82 -10.65 25.38
C ASP A 80 8.28 -9.45 24.53
N ASN A 81 9.50 -8.94 24.78
CA ASN A 81 10.10 -7.86 23.97
C ASN A 81 10.35 -8.29 22.51
N HIS A 82 10.87 -9.50 22.28
CA HIS A 82 11.07 -10.02 20.92
C HIS A 82 9.73 -10.23 20.19
N ILE A 83 8.70 -10.72 20.88
CA ILE A 83 7.35 -10.84 20.32
C ILE A 83 6.75 -9.48 19.97
N TYR A 84 6.94 -8.48 20.85
CA TYR A 84 6.49 -7.12 20.59
C TYR A 84 7.15 -6.55 19.32
N LYS A 85 8.49 -6.65 19.20
CA LYS A 85 9.22 -6.20 18.01
C LYS A 85 8.79 -6.93 16.75
N ARG A 86 8.67 -8.26 16.79
CA ARG A 86 8.15 -9.05 15.67
C ARG A 86 6.79 -8.53 15.22
N ASN A 87 5.86 -8.29 16.15
CA ASN A 87 4.54 -7.76 15.82
C ASN A 87 4.62 -6.37 15.20
N GLN A 88 5.53 -5.49 15.67
CA GLN A 88 5.77 -4.20 15.03
C GLN A 88 6.22 -4.35 13.58
N TYR A 89 7.17 -5.24 13.28
CA TYR A 89 7.61 -5.49 11.90
C TYR A 89 6.53 -6.10 11.02
N VAL A 90 5.70 -7.00 11.56
CA VAL A 90 4.51 -7.51 10.85
C VAL A 90 3.55 -6.37 10.52
N TRP A 91 3.28 -5.46 11.47
CA TRP A 91 2.43 -4.30 11.22
C TRP A 91 3.00 -3.34 10.19
N LEU A 92 4.32 -3.11 10.22
CA LEU A 92 5.01 -2.32 9.20
C LEU A 92 4.91 -2.98 7.82
N TRP A 93 5.05 -4.31 7.75
CA TRP A 93 4.91 -5.05 6.51
C TRP A 93 3.49 -4.97 5.93
N VAL A 94 2.47 -5.20 6.75
CA VAL A 94 1.06 -5.06 6.36
C VAL A 94 0.76 -3.62 5.94
N GLY A 95 1.19 -2.64 6.74
CA GLY A 95 0.99 -1.22 6.47
C GLY A 95 1.62 -0.77 5.14
N ALA A 96 2.86 -1.18 4.88
CA ALA A 96 3.55 -0.89 3.62
C ALA A 96 2.81 -1.50 2.42
N THR A 97 2.32 -2.73 2.57
CA THR A 97 1.56 -3.41 1.51
C THR A 97 0.24 -2.70 1.21
N LEU A 98 -0.51 -2.30 2.24
CA LEU A 98 -1.74 -1.54 2.09
C LEU A 98 -1.50 -0.15 1.48
N TRP A 99 -0.45 0.54 1.92
CA TRP A 99 -0.06 1.84 1.38
C TRP A 99 0.28 1.77 -0.11
N ALA A 100 1.11 0.80 -0.51
CA ALA A 100 1.47 0.60 -1.92
C ALA A 100 0.24 0.26 -2.79
N GLY A 101 -0.71 -0.50 -2.26
CA GLY A 101 -1.98 -0.78 -2.94
C GLY A 101 -2.85 0.46 -3.11
N LEU A 102 -2.92 1.32 -2.09
CA LEU A 102 -3.67 2.59 -2.16
C LEU A 102 -3.04 3.58 -3.14
N ASP A 103 -1.72 3.73 -3.11
CA ASP A 103 -0.97 4.59 -4.05
C ASP A 103 -1.22 4.18 -5.51
N ALA A 104 -1.10 2.88 -5.80
CA ALA A 104 -1.38 2.34 -7.12
C ALA A 104 -2.85 2.49 -7.54
N TYR A 105 -3.80 2.39 -6.61
CA TYR A 105 -5.22 2.62 -6.87
C TYR A 105 -5.49 4.09 -7.25
N ILE A 106 -4.94 5.04 -6.49
CA ILE A 106 -5.07 6.48 -6.76
C ILE A 106 -4.47 6.83 -8.12
N GLU A 107 -3.27 6.31 -8.44
CA GLU A 107 -2.62 6.54 -9.73
C GLU A 107 -3.42 5.96 -10.90
N ALA A 108 -3.96 4.76 -10.75
CA ALA A 108 -4.78 4.14 -11.78
C ALA A 108 -6.07 4.95 -12.04
N GLU A 109 -6.69 5.45 -10.97
CA GLU A 109 -7.90 6.27 -11.07
C GLU A 109 -7.59 7.64 -11.72
N LEU A 110 -6.50 8.30 -11.31
CA LEU A 110 -6.05 9.57 -11.92
C LEU A 110 -5.68 9.40 -13.40
N PHE A 111 -4.96 8.33 -13.76
CA PHE A 111 -4.60 8.05 -15.16
C PHE A 111 -5.86 7.83 -16.04
N ASN A 112 -6.89 7.18 -15.51
CA ASN A 112 -8.16 7.01 -16.21
C ASN A 112 -8.89 8.34 -16.41
N PHE A 113 -8.81 9.25 -15.44
CA PHE A 113 -9.32 10.62 -15.57
C PHE A 113 -8.56 11.41 -16.66
N ASP A 114 -7.23 11.44 -16.64
CA ASP A 114 -6.42 12.17 -17.62
C ASP A 114 -6.61 11.62 -19.05
N ALA A 115 -6.64 10.30 -19.21
CA ALA A 115 -6.92 9.68 -20.51
C ALA A 115 -8.32 10.06 -21.04
N HIS A 116 -9.33 10.14 -20.16
CA HIS A 116 -10.65 10.63 -20.55
C HIS A 116 -10.61 12.11 -20.95
N LEU A 117 -9.80 12.94 -20.28
CA LEU A 117 -9.64 14.35 -20.65
C LEU A 117 -8.97 14.50 -22.02
N GLU A 118 -7.87 13.80 -22.29
CA GLU A 118 -7.20 13.82 -23.61
C GLU A 118 -8.10 13.30 -24.74
N MET A 119 -8.87 12.23 -24.51
CA MET A 119 -9.85 11.71 -25.47
C MET A 119 -11.00 12.70 -25.73
N LYS A 120 -11.35 13.52 -24.74
CA LYS A 120 -12.37 14.57 -24.89
C LYS A 120 -11.82 15.80 -25.62
N GLU A 121 -10.58 16.20 -25.34
CA GLU A 121 -9.94 17.36 -25.99
C GLU A 121 -9.53 17.10 -27.44
N SER A 122 -9.17 15.86 -27.79
CA SER A 122 -8.87 15.47 -29.17
C SER A 122 -10.09 15.40 -30.10
N GLY A 123 -11.31 15.72 -29.61
CA GLY A 123 -12.51 15.69 -30.45
C GLY A 123 -13.81 16.35 -29.96
N LEU A 124 -13.91 17.18 -28.89
CA LEU A 124 -15.17 17.92 -28.62
C LEU A 124 -15.09 19.03 -27.53
N THR A 125 -15.83 20.12 -27.76
CA THR A 125 -16.05 21.27 -26.84
C THR A 125 -16.64 20.87 -25.48
N LEU A 126 -16.08 21.43 -24.39
CA LEU A 126 -16.47 21.19 -23.01
C LEU A 126 -17.63 22.11 -22.55
N TYR A 127 -18.81 21.54 -22.30
CA TYR A 127 -19.86 22.19 -21.51
C TYR A 127 -19.70 21.84 -20.03
N LEU A 128 -19.27 22.81 -19.24
CA LEU A 128 -19.32 22.74 -17.77
C LEU A 128 -20.67 23.31 -17.33
N SER A 129 -21.62 22.45 -16.97
CA SER A 129 -22.85 22.85 -16.30
C SER A 129 -22.63 22.75 -14.79
N PHE A 130 -22.41 23.88 -14.13
CA PHE A 130 -22.52 23.97 -12.69
C PHE A 130 -24.00 24.20 -12.35
N PRO A 131 -24.63 23.42 -11.45
CA PRO A 131 -25.95 23.75 -10.95
C PRO A 131 -25.83 25.02 -10.12
N LEU A 132 -26.12 26.18 -10.72
CA LEU A 132 -26.33 27.41 -9.96
C LEU A 132 -27.68 27.29 -9.25
N THR A 133 -27.69 26.58 -8.11
CA THR A 133 -28.82 26.63 -7.17
C THR A 133 -28.71 27.91 -6.36
N GLY A 134 -29.00 29.03 -7.00
CA GLY A 134 -29.09 30.34 -6.38
C GLY A 134 -30.26 31.08 -6.99
N LYS A 135 -31.43 31.04 -6.34
CA LYS A 135 -32.55 31.90 -6.72
C LYS A 135 -32.17 33.34 -6.41
N TYR A 136 -31.74 34.10 -7.42
CA TYR A 136 -31.67 35.56 -7.33
C TYR A 136 -33.09 36.11 -7.34
N THR A 137 -33.63 36.45 -6.17
CA THR A 137 -34.77 37.36 -6.07
C THR A 137 -34.26 38.77 -6.26
N SER A 138 -34.61 39.41 -7.37
CA SER A 138 -34.31 40.82 -7.62
C SER A 138 -35.01 41.70 -6.57
N PRO A 139 -34.29 42.48 -5.74
CA PRO A 139 -34.91 43.53 -4.96
C PRO A 139 -35.12 44.76 -5.85
N GLY A 140 -36.38 45.07 -6.13
CA GLY A 140 -36.84 46.42 -6.43
C GLY A 140 -36.44 47.02 -7.79
N ALA A 141 -37.40 47.05 -8.71
CA ALA A 141 -37.51 48.16 -9.65
C ALA A 141 -38.98 48.64 -9.70
N ARG A 142 -39.23 49.65 -8.86
CA ARG A 142 -40.41 50.54 -8.74
C ARG A 142 -41.62 50.02 -7.99
#